data_AF-A0A8T2G137-F1
#
_entry.id   AF-A0A8T2G137-F1
#
_cell.length_a   1.000
_cell.length_b   1.000
_cell.length_c   1.000
_cell.angle_alpha   90.00
_cell.angle_beta   90.00
_cell.angle_gamma   90.00
#
_symmetry.space_group_name_H-M   'P 1'
#
loop_
_entity.id
_entity.type
_entity.pdbx_description
1 polymer ?
#
loop_
_entity_poly.entity_id
_entity_poly.type
_entity_poly.pdbx_seq_one_letter_code
_entity_poly.pdbx_strand_id
1 'polypeptide(L)'
;MSIATDTSVKTVICFDRAATVLFGCSADEFFYFTKLNPIAASMVNQVFDGEMLRMTLTRPQNRNAQHMRVASVVPLRSGFQPAIVTLRLICTKNASLGNCSTTNHSS
;
A
#
# COMPACT_ATOMS: atom_id res chain seq x y z
N MET A 1 -4.71 9.49 -0.25
CA MET A 1 -5.39 8.24 -0.64
C MET A 1 -6.76 8.60 -1.18
N SER A 2 -7.20 7.95 -2.26
CA SER A 2 -8.57 8.08 -2.76
C SER A 2 -9.33 6.79 -2.51
N ILE A 3 -10.59 6.88 -2.11
CA ILE A 3 -11.47 5.73 -1.91
C ILE A 3 -12.69 5.88 -2.81
N ALA A 4 -13.13 4.77 -3.39
CA ALA A 4 -14.37 4.70 -4.14
C ALA A 4 -15.47 4.10 -3.26
N THR A 5 -16.66 4.67 -3.38
CA THR A 5 -17.92 4.13 -2.88
C THR A 5 -18.82 3.86 -4.07
N ASP A 6 -19.97 3.24 -3.84
CA ASP A 6 -21.03 3.05 -4.84
C ASP A 6 -21.49 4.35 -5.52
N THR A 7 -21.36 5.48 -4.82
CA THR A 7 -21.91 6.78 -5.25
C THR A 7 -20.85 7.82 -5.59
N SER A 8 -19.62 7.69 -5.11
CA SER A 8 -18.61 8.75 -5.24
C SER A 8 -17.18 8.29 -4.97
N VAL A 9 -16.22 9.05 -5.50
CA VAL A 9 -14.80 8.97 -5.13
C VAL A 9 -14.47 10.11 -4.17
N LYS A 10 -13.77 9.79 -3.08
CA LYS A 10 -13.37 10.77 -2.06
C LYS A 10 -11.89 10.68 -1.76
N THR A 11 -11.22 11.84 -1.71
CA THR A 11 -9.87 11.93 -1.17
C THR A 11 -9.92 11.97 0.35
N VAL A 12 -9.15 11.09 0.98
CA VAL A 12 -9.05 10.96 2.45
C VAL A 12 -7.59 10.98 2.89
N ILE A 13 -7.38 11.40 4.13
CA ILE A 13 -6.08 11.37 4.80
C ILE A 13 -6.06 10.15 5.72
N CYS A 14 -5.08 9.28 5.52
CA CYS A 14 -4.85 8.10 6.35
C CYS A 14 -3.60 8.32 7.19
N PHE A 15 -3.77 8.36 8.51
CA PHE A 15 -2.65 8.52 9.44
C PHE A 15 -2.11 7.16 9.90
N ASP A 16 -0.91 7.19 10.47
CA ASP A 16 -0.07 6.01 10.74
C ASP A 16 -0.84 4.82 11.31
N ARG A 17 -1.63 5.00 12.38
CA ARG A 17 -2.41 3.90 12.98
C ARG A 17 -3.32 3.15 11.99
N ALA A 18 -4.02 3.87 11.10
CA ALA A 18 -4.88 3.26 10.09
C ALA A 18 -4.05 2.76 8.90
N ALA A 19 -3.00 3.49 8.53
CA ALA A 19 -2.09 3.09 7.44
C ALA A 19 -1.38 1.77 7.76
N THR A 20 -0.93 1.55 9.00
CA THR A 20 -0.25 0.32 9.43
C THR A 20 -1.12 -0.92 9.27
N VAL A 21 -2.45 -0.81 9.34
CA VAL A 21 -3.36 -1.95 9.04
C VAL A 21 -3.27 -2.33 7.56
N LEU A 22 -3.17 -1.34 6.67
CA LEU A 22 -3.12 -1.56 5.22
C LEU A 22 -1.72 -1.96 4.75
N PHE A 23 -0.70 -1.31 5.29
CA PHE A 23 0.69 -1.50 4.88
C PHE A 23 1.35 -2.66 5.62
N GLY A 24 0.93 -2.96 6.85
CA GLY A 24 1.52 -4.00 7.71
C GLY A 24 2.86 -3.62 8.32
N CYS A 25 3.26 -2.37 8.19
CA CYS A 25 4.52 -1.81 8.68
C CYS A 25 4.34 -0.30 8.95
N SER A 26 5.31 0.29 9.65
CA SER A 26 5.34 1.75 9.87
C SER A 26 5.74 2.49 8.59
N ALA A 27 5.46 3.80 8.54
CA ALA A 27 5.91 4.65 7.44
C ALA A 27 7.44 4.62 7.26
N ASP A 28 8.21 4.60 8.35
CA ASP A 28 9.69 4.55 8.30
C ASP A 28 10.20 3.23 7.72
N GLU A 29 9.61 2.11 8.14
CA GLU A 29 9.95 0.78 7.61
C GLU A 29 9.62 0.70 6.12
N PHE A 30 8.44 1.17 5.72
CA PHE A 30 8.04 1.20 4.32
C PHE A 30 8.96 2.09 3.47
N PHE A 31 9.32 3.27 3.98
CA PHE A 31 10.25 4.16 3.32
C PHE A 31 11.64 3.54 3.15
N TYR A 32 12.17 2.90 4.19
CA TYR A 32 13.43 2.18 4.09
C TYR A 32 13.36 1.01 3.09
N PHE A 33 12.28 0.23 3.11
CA PHE A 33 12.06 -0.87 2.18
C PHE A 33 12.02 -0.41 0.72
N THR A 34 11.33 0.70 0.42
CA THR A 34 11.25 1.27 -0.93
C THR A 34 12.57 1.87 -1.42
N LYS A 35 13.45 2.34 -0.53
CA LYS A 35 14.82 2.72 -0.91
C LYS A 35 15.64 1.54 -1.44
N LEU A 36 15.48 0.37 -0.81
CA LEU A 36 16.17 -0.85 -1.25
C LEU A 36 15.49 -1.51 -2.45
N ASN A 37 14.19 -1.26 -2.63
CA ASN A 37 13.37 -1.85 -3.69
C ASN A 37 12.58 -0.75 -4.41
N PRO A 38 13.18 0.02 -5.35
CA PRO A 38 12.54 1.18 -5.96
C PRO A 38 11.19 0.88 -6.65
N ILE A 39 11.03 -0.34 -7.17
CA ILE A 39 9.79 -0.80 -7.82
C ILE A 39 8.64 -0.95 -6.80
N ALA A 40 8.92 -1.19 -5.52
CA ALA A 40 7.88 -1.38 -4.51
C ALA A 40 6.98 -0.16 -4.34
N ALA A 41 7.53 1.05 -4.52
CA ALA A 41 6.78 2.29 -4.39
C ALA A 41 5.70 2.44 -5.46
N SER A 42 5.93 1.97 -6.69
CA SER A 42 4.93 2.01 -7.77
C SER A 42 3.93 0.85 -7.68
N MET A 43 4.38 -0.31 -7.22
CA MET A 43 3.56 -1.51 -7.12
C MET A 43 2.54 -1.48 -5.98
N VAL A 44 2.73 -0.64 -4.97
CA VAL A 44 1.81 -0.57 -3.83
C VAL A 44 0.35 -0.28 -4.24
N ASN A 45 0.15 0.50 -5.31
CA ASN A 45 -1.18 0.78 -5.84
C ASN A 45 -1.85 -0.50 -6.35
N GLN A 46 -1.11 -1.32 -7.12
CA GLN A 46 -1.60 -2.59 -7.64
C GLN A 46 -1.92 -3.59 -6.53
N VAL A 47 -1.20 -3.53 -5.40
CA VAL A 47 -1.47 -4.38 -4.24
C VAL A 47 -2.80 -4.02 -3.56
N PHE A 48 -3.21 -2.75 -3.63
CA PHE A 48 -4.48 -2.30 -3.08
C PHE A 48 -5.65 -2.34 -4.07
N ASP A 49 -5.36 -2.51 -5.37
CA ASP A 49 -6.40 -2.56 -6.39
C ASP A 49 -7.36 -3.72 -6.13
N GLY A 50 -8.66 -3.41 -6.06
CA GLY A 50 -9.72 -4.38 -5.80
C GLY A 50 -9.92 -4.74 -4.32
N GLU A 51 -9.11 -4.22 -3.39
CA GLU A 51 -9.33 -4.47 -1.96
C GLU A 51 -10.53 -3.67 -1.44
N MET A 52 -11.45 -4.37 -0.77
CA MET A 52 -12.61 -3.76 -0.15
C MET A 52 -12.35 -3.51 1.34
N LEU A 53 -12.61 -2.29 1.78
CA LEU A 53 -12.29 -1.82 3.12
C LEU A 53 -13.54 -1.20 3.76
N ARG A 54 -13.82 -1.56 5.01
CA ARG A 54 -14.74 -0.80 5.86
C ARG A 54 -13.94 0.28 6.59
N MET A 55 -14.31 1.53 6.40
CA MET A 55 -13.61 2.68 7.00
C MET A 55 -14.55 3.53 7.84
N THR A 56 -14.04 4.03 8.98
CA THR A 56 -14.68 5.12 9.72
C THR A 56 -13.99 6.42 9.36
N LEU A 57 -14.75 7.39 8.85
CA LEU A 57 -14.24 8.69 8.45
C LEU A 57 -14.65 9.77 9.44
N THR A 58 -13.71 10.62 9.86
CA THR A 58 -13.96 11.76 10.73
C THR A 58 -13.74 13.07 10.01
N ARG A 59 -14.60 14.06 10.28
CA ARG A 59 -14.40 15.43 9.80
C ARG A 59 -13.25 16.07 10.59
N PRO A 60 -12.39 16.85 9.93
CA PRO A 60 -11.42 17.65 10.65
C PRO A 60 -12.12 18.70 11.52
N GLN A 61 -11.61 18.91 12.74
CA GLN A 61 -12.13 19.92 13.68
C GLN A 61 -11.78 21.35 13.25
N ASN A 62 -10.71 21.52 12.45
CA ASN A 62 -10.21 22.82 12.03
C ASN A 62 -10.74 23.15 10.62
N ARG A 63 -11.33 24.34 10.45
CA ARG A 63 -12.02 24.76 9.20
C ARG A 63 -11.10 24.84 7.97
N ASN A 64 -9.79 24.89 8.17
CA ASN A 64 -8.81 24.94 7.08
C ASN A 64 -8.46 23.56 6.50
N ALA A 65 -8.74 22.48 7.24
CA ALA A 65 -8.52 21.13 6.71
C ALA A 65 -9.77 20.69 5.96
N GLN A 66 -9.65 20.42 4.66
CA GLN A 66 -10.79 20.11 3.80
C GLN A 66 -11.06 18.60 3.68
N HIS A 67 -10.04 17.76 3.93
CA HIS A 67 -10.14 16.32 3.70
C HIS A 67 -10.56 15.55 4.95
N MET A 68 -11.45 14.58 4.75
CA MET A 68 -11.84 13.61 5.78
C MET A 68 -10.64 12.78 6.21
N ARG A 69 -10.62 12.38 7.49
CA ARG A 69 -9.56 11.55 8.06
C ARG A 69 -10.06 10.14 8.30
N VAL A 70 -9.23 9.14 7.99
CA VAL A 70 -9.51 7.75 8.31
C VAL A 70 -9.22 7.53 9.79
N ALA A 71 -10.26 7.27 10.58
CA ALA A 71 -10.14 6.98 12.01
C ALA A 71 -9.92 5.49 12.29
N SER A 72 -10.51 4.62 11.45
CA SER A 72 -10.28 3.18 11.48
C SER A 72 -10.49 2.59 10.10
N VAL A 73 -9.84 1.45 9.86
CA VAL A 73 -9.95 0.67 8.63
C VAL A 73 -9.95 -0.82 8.96
N VAL A 74 -10.83 -1.56 8.29
CA VAL A 74 -10.96 -3.02 8.43
C VAL A 74 -11.08 -3.61 7.03
N PRO A 75 -10.12 -4.42 6.57
CA PRO A 75 -10.25 -5.17 5.33
C PRO A 75 -11.41 -6.15 5.39
N LEU A 76 -12.18 -6.24 4.31
CA LEU A 76 -13.35 -7.13 4.23
C LEU A 76 -13.01 -8.52 3.71
N ARG A 77 -11.89 -8.66 2.99
CA ARG A 77 -11.40 -9.95 2.50
C ARG A 77 -10.77 -10.75 3.65
N SER A 78 -11.25 -11.97 3.87
CA SER A 78 -10.76 -12.86 4.94
C SER A 78 -9.28 -13.23 4.82
N GLY A 79 -8.75 -13.24 3.59
CA GLY A 79 -7.33 -13.49 3.29
C GLY A 79 -6.54 -12.22 2.98
N PHE A 80 -6.98 -11.04 3.45
CA PHE A 80 -6.25 -9.80 3.24
C PHE A 80 -4.79 -9.94 3.70
N GLN A 81 -3.86 -9.53 2.84
CA GLN A 81 -2.44 -9.47 3.16
C GLN A 81 -2.02 -8.00 3.17
N PRO A 82 -1.41 -7.51 4.26
CA PRO A 82 -0.88 -6.17 4.27
C PRO A 82 0.15 -5.96 3.15
N ALA A 83 0.23 -4.74 2.64
CA ALA A 83 0.99 -4.48 1.41
C ALA A 83 2.45 -4.94 1.48
N ILE A 84 3.11 -4.78 2.63
CA ILE A 84 4.50 -5.19 2.81
C ILE A 84 4.74 -6.68 2.58
N VAL A 85 3.76 -7.54 2.89
CA VAL A 85 3.87 -8.99 2.71
C VAL A 85 3.95 -9.31 1.22
N THR A 86 3.01 -8.79 0.44
CA THR A 86 2.95 -8.98 -1.02
C THR A 86 4.16 -8.35 -1.71
N LEU A 87 4.54 -7.14 -1.31
CA LEU A 87 5.68 -6.43 -1.91
C LEU A 87 7.01 -7.14 -1.65
N ARG A 88 7.24 -7.70 -0.46
CA ARG A 88 8.43 -8.52 -0.17
C ARG A 88 8.51 -9.73 -1.09
N LEU A 89 7.41 -10.44 -1.30
CA LEU A 89 7.36 -11.60 -2.18
C LEU A 89 7.73 -11.22 -3.61
N ILE A 90 7.12 -10.14 -4.13
CA ILE A 90 7.35 -9.69 -5.50
C ILE A 90 8.80 -9.23 -5.69
N CYS A 91 9.32 -8.41 -4.77
CA CYS A 91 10.68 -7.88 -4.90
C CYS A 91 11.74 -8.99 -4.77
N THR A 92 11.51 -9.98 -3.91
CA THR A 92 12.41 -11.14 -3.79
C THR A 92 12.37 -12.00 -5.05
N LYS A 93 11.19 -12.23 -5.64
CA LYS A 93 11.04 -12.95 -6.91
C LYS A 93 11.74 -12.22 -8.05
N ASN A 94 11.61 -10.89 -8.12
CA ASN A 94 12.29 -10.08 -9.14
C ASN A 94 13.81 -10.08 -8.97
N ALA A 95 14.32 -10.06 -7.73
CA ALA A 95 15.75 -10.23 -7.48
C ALA A 95 16.26 -11.60 -7.96
N SER A 96 15.47 -12.67 -7.78
CA SER A 96 15.84 -14.00 -8.28
C SER A 96 15.83 -14.11 -9.82
N LEU A 97 14.91 -13.42 -10.50
CA LEU A 97 14.83 -13.39 -11.96
C LEU A 97 15.89 -12.50 -12.59
N GLY A 98 16.26 -11.39 -11.92
CA GLY A 98 17.36 -10.52 -12.34
C GLY A 98 18.73 -11.20 -12.33
N ASN A 99 18.90 -12.25 -11.51
CA ASN A 99 20.13 -13.04 -11.46
C ASN A 99 20.19 -14.20 -12.48
N CYS A 100 19.11 -14.52 -13.18
CA CYS A 100 19.08 -15.60 -14.18
C CYS A 100 19.44 -15.16 -15.61
N SER A 101 19.94 -13.93 -15.80
CA SER A 101 20.24 -13.36 -17.13
C SER A 101 21.74 -13.10 -17.35
N THR A 102 22.62 -14.02 -16.98
CA THR A 102 24.00 -14.04 -17.51
C THR A 102 24.55 -15.45 -17.48
N THR A 103 24.25 -16.22 -18.52
CA THR A 103 25.25 -17.01 -19.25
C THR A 103 24.55 -17.60 -20.47
N ASN A 104 24.80 -17.02 -21.64
CA ASN A 104 25.01 -17.82 -22.84
C ASN A 104 25.72 -16.99 -23.92
N HIS A 105 26.66 -17.70 -24.55
CA HIS A 105 27.42 -17.40 -25.76
C HIS A 105 28.67 -16.51 -25.65
N SER A 106 29.81 -17.21 -25.49
CA SER A 106 30.99 -16.93 -26.31
C SER A 106 31.55 -18.26 -26.84
N SER A 107 31.35 -18.42 -28.16
CA SER A 107 32.04 -19.20 -29.20
C SER A 107 32.62 -20.58 -28.89
#